data_AF-A0AAV4DBA1-F1
#
_entry.id   AF-A0AAV4DBA1-F1
#
_cell.length_a   1.000
_cell.length_b   1.000
_cell.length_c   1.000
_cell.angle_alpha   90.00
_cell.angle_beta   90.00
_cell.angle_gamma   90.00
#
_symmetry.space_group_name_H-M   'P 1'
#
loop_
_entity.id
_entity.type
_entity.pdbx_description
1 polymer ?
#
loop_
_entity_poly.entity_id
_entity_poly.type
_entity_poly.pdbx_seq_one_letter_code
_entity_poly.pdbx_strand_id
1 'polypeptide(L)'
;MMISKRYRNALLLAKTYPSADCYSDHFPVVGKFKLKLKKNSKPFTNIKFDLPILKTNQTIREKYQISVQNKFEALGDAEEVEQQWENFKSAIMEAATEVIPKV
;
A
#
# COMPACT_ATOMS: atom_id res chain seq x y z
N MET A 1 -11.25 29.18 -11.38
CA MET A 1 -11.73 28.06 -10.54
C MET A 1 -13.19 27.79 -10.88
N MET A 2 -13.51 26.59 -11.34
CA MET A 2 -14.89 26.22 -11.70
C MET A 2 -15.43 25.22 -10.68
N ILE A 3 -16.62 25.46 -10.14
CA ILE A 3 -17.25 24.62 -9.10
C ILE A 3 -18.69 24.34 -9.50
N SER A 4 -19.18 23.14 -9.23
CA SER A 4 -20.59 22.80 -9.43
C SER A 4 -21.50 23.68 -8.57
N LYS A 5 -22.63 24.14 -9.13
CA LYS A 5 -23.61 25.00 -8.44
C LYS A 5 -24.03 24.47 -7.07
N ARG A 6 -24.10 23.14 -6.91
CA ARG A 6 -24.47 22.49 -5.64
C ARG A 6 -23.47 22.72 -4.49
N TYR A 7 -22.21 23.01 -4.80
CA TYR A 7 -21.15 23.23 -3.81
C TYR A 7 -20.72 24.69 -3.69
N ARG A 8 -21.43 25.62 -4.33
CA ARG A 8 -21.05 27.05 -4.31
C ARG A 8 -20.93 27.61 -2.89
N ASN A 9 -21.77 27.16 -1.97
CA ASN A 9 -21.77 27.58 -0.56
C ASN A 9 -20.66 26.93 0.27
N ALA A 10 -19.96 25.93 -0.28
CA ALA A 10 -18.82 25.29 0.40
C ALA A 10 -17.51 26.06 0.19
N LEU A 11 -17.42 26.93 -0.83
CA LEU A 11 -16.26 27.77 -1.06
C LEU A 11 -16.29 28.96 -0.07
N LEU A 12 -15.29 29.03 0.80
CA LEU A 12 -15.12 30.12 1.76
C LEU A 12 -14.22 31.23 1.21
N LEU A 13 -13.25 30.88 0.36
CA LEU A 13 -12.28 31.82 -0.20
C LEU A 13 -11.71 31.26 -1.51
N ALA A 14 -11.47 32.13 -2.49
CA ALA A 14 -10.63 31.84 -3.65
C ALA A 14 -9.72 33.05 -3.90
N LYS A 15 -8.40 32.86 -3.91
CA LYS A 15 -7.42 33.92 -4.15
C LYS A 15 -6.19 33.39 -4.86
N THR A 16 -5.46 34.26 -5.56
CA THR A 16 -4.11 33.96 -6.03
C THR A 16 -3.14 33.94 -4.86
N TYR A 17 -2.05 33.19 -5.00
CA TYR A 17 -0.99 33.09 -3.99
C TYR A 17 0.37 33.38 -4.64
N PRO A 18 0.72 34.68 -4.82
CA PRO A 18 1.92 35.08 -5.57
C PRO A 18 3.24 34.73 -4.92
N SER A 19 3.25 34.60 -3.59
CA SER A 19 4.44 34.25 -2.80
C SER A 19 4.71 32.75 -2.75
N ALA A 20 4.07 31.96 -3.61
CA ALA A 20 4.31 30.53 -3.70
C ALA A 20 5.61 30.26 -4.44
N ASP A 21 6.53 29.53 -3.82
CA ASP A 21 7.72 29.02 -4.50
C ASP A 21 7.35 27.78 -5.32
N CYS A 22 6.82 28.00 -6.53
CA CYS A 22 6.31 26.92 -7.38
C CYS A 22 7.14 26.65 -8.65
N TYR A 23 8.33 27.24 -8.81
CA TYR A 23 9.18 27.12 -10.01
C TYR A 23 8.39 27.16 -11.34
N SER A 24 7.32 27.96 -11.38
CA SER A 24 6.43 28.13 -12.52
C SER A 24 6.23 29.63 -12.76
N ASP A 25 6.05 29.97 -14.02
CA ASP A 25 5.66 31.28 -14.53
C ASP A 25 4.22 31.69 -14.16
N HIS A 26 3.44 30.80 -13.53
CA HIS A 26 2.06 31.06 -13.13
C HIS A 26 1.89 31.16 -11.62
N PHE A 27 1.06 32.13 -11.19
CA PHE A 27 0.64 32.22 -9.79
C PHE A 27 -0.42 31.17 -9.45
N PRO A 28 -0.22 30.32 -8.44
CA PRO A 28 -1.22 29.34 -8.03
C PRO A 28 -2.46 30.02 -7.44
N VAL A 29 -3.61 29.38 -7.60
CA VAL A 29 -4.89 29.81 -7.02
C VAL A 29 -5.24 28.90 -5.85
N VAL A 30 -5.42 29.49 -4.67
CA VAL A 30 -5.78 28.80 -3.44
C VAL A 30 -7.26 28.97 -3.14
N GLY A 31 -7.96 27.85 -2.96
CA GLY A 31 -9.36 27.80 -2.54
C GLY A 31 -9.50 27.23 -1.13
N LYS A 32 -10.22 27.91 -0.24
CA LYS A 32 -10.61 27.37 1.08
C LYS A 32 -12.03 26.83 0.99
N PHE A 33 -12.22 25.56 1.35
CA PHE A 33 -13.51 24.89 1.27
C PHE A 33 -13.96 24.33 2.63
N LYS A 34 -15.26 24.40 2.92
CA LYS A 34 -15.92 23.75 4.06
C LYS A 34 -16.76 22.59 3.56
N LEU A 35 -16.14 21.42 3.40
CA LEU A 35 -16.80 20.19 2.95
C LEU A 35 -16.10 18.94 3.50
N LYS A 36 -16.85 17.85 3.66
CA LYS A 36 -16.31 16.55 4.10
C LYS A 36 -16.00 15.69 2.86
N LEU A 37 -14.73 15.39 2.65
CA LEU A 37 -14.30 14.50 1.57
C LEU A 37 -14.49 13.04 1.99
N LYS A 38 -14.95 12.20 1.06
CA LYS A 38 -14.91 10.74 1.24
C LYS A 38 -13.52 10.24 0.86
N LYS A 39 -12.90 9.43 1.72
CA LYS A 39 -11.65 8.73 1.38
C LYS A 39 -11.94 7.82 0.18
N ASN A 40 -11.16 7.97 -0.88
CA ASN A 40 -11.16 6.98 -1.94
C ASN A 40 -10.42 5.74 -1.41
N SER A 41 -11.16 4.74 -0.96
CA SER A 41 -10.56 3.46 -0.61
C SER A 41 -10.22 2.77 -1.91
N LYS A 42 -8.93 2.79 -2.31
CA LYS A 42 -8.44 1.83 -3.28
C LYS A 42 -8.82 0.44 -2.75
N PRO A 43 -9.37 -0.47 -3.56
CA PRO A 43 -9.54 -1.85 -3.11
C PRO A 43 -8.14 -2.35 -2.77
N PHE A 44 -7.86 -2.50 -1.48
CA PHE A 44 -6.75 -3.34 -1.06
C PHE A 44 -7.11 -4.74 -1.56
N THR A 45 -6.35 -5.25 -2.52
CA THR A 45 -6.35 -6.68 -2.82
C THR A 45 -5.70 -7.37 -1.63
N ASN A 46 -6.46 -7.57 -0.56
CA ASN A 46 -6.07 -8.48 0.50
C ASN A 46 -6.07 -9.86 -0.12
N ILE A 47 -4.88 -10.32 -0.54
CA ILE A 47 -4.70 -11.70 -0.98
C ILE A 47 -4.99 -12.56 0.24
N LYS A 48 -6.10 -13.30 0.19
CA LYS A 48 -6.41 -14.31 1.21
C LYS A 48 -5.80 -15.61 0.76
N PHE A 49 -5.09 -16.27 1.65
CA PHE A 49 -4.51 -17.59 1.42
C PHE A 49 -5.39 -18.65 2.07
N ASP A 50 -5.51 -19.82 1.44
CA ASP A 50 -6.17 -20.98 2.03
C ASP A 50 -5.26 -21.65 3.08
N LEU A 51 -5.04 -20.98 4.20
CA LEU A 51 -4.19 -21.48 5.30
C LEU A 51 -4.60 -22.87 5.83
N PRO A 52 -5.89 -23.25 5.90
CA PRO A 52 -6.29 -24.61 6.26
C PRO A 52 -5.61 -25.71 5.43
N ILE A 53 -5.28 -25.45 4.16
CA ILE A 53 -4.64 -26.44 3.29
C ILE A 53 -3.28 -26.90 3.82
N LEU A 54 -2.57 -26.06 4.57
CA LEU A 54 -1.28 -26.40 5.19
C LEU A 54 -1.42 -27.45 6.30
N LYS A 55 -2.62 -27.59 6.88
CA LYS A 55 -2.91 -28.64 7.88
C LYS A 55 -3.35 -29.94 7.23
N THR A 56 -4.09 -29.85 6.13
CA THR A 56 -4.71 -31.00 5.47
C THR A 56 -3.77 -31.66 4.45
N ASN A 57 -2.95 -30.87 3.74
CA ASN A 57 -2.09 -31.35 2.66
C ASN A 57 -0.60 -31.24 3.04
N GLN A 58 -0.04 -32.38 3.41
CA GLN A 58 1.36 -32.51 3.80
C GLN A 58 2.34 -32.08 2.70
N THR A 59 2.02 -32.34 1.42
CA THR A 59 2.91 -31.98 0.31
C THR A 59 3.02 -30.47 0.11
N ILE A 60 1.92 -29.73 0.30
CA ILE A 60 1.92 -28.27 0.21
C ILE A 60 2.66 -27.66 1.41
N ARG A 61 2.49 -28.26 2.60
CA ARG A 61 3.22 -27.86 3.80
C ARG A 61 4.73 -28.00 3.63
N GLU A 62 5.21 -29.15 3.15
CA GLU A 62 6.63 -29.41 2.92
C GLU A 62 7.21 -28.46 1.87
N LYS A 63 6.51 -28.28 0.74
CA LYS A 63 6.90 -27.31 -0.29
C LYS A 63 6.98 -25.89 0.24
N TYR A 64 6.03 -25.47 1.07
CA TYR A 64 6.02 -24.14 1.67
C TYR A 64 7.20 -23.97 2.62
N GLN A 65 7.47 -24.96 3.48
CA GLN A 65 8.60 -24.92 4.40
C GLN A 65 9.94 -24.82 3.66
N ILE A 66 10.12 -25.62 2.60
CA ILE A 66 11.33 -25.57 1.76
C ILE A 66 11.44 -24.21 1.05
N SER A 67 10.34 -23.69 0.50
CA SER A 67 10.34 -22.39 -0.19
C SER A 67 10.70 -21.24 0.75
N VAL A 68 10.14 -21.21 1.96
CA VAL A 68 10.50 -20.21 2.98
C VAL A 68 11.97 -20.31 3.34
N GLN A 69 12.47 -21.52 3.60
CA GLN A 69 13.86 -21.75 3.99
C GLN A 69 14.82 -21.30 2.89
N ASN A 70 14.61 -21.73 1.65
CA ASN A 70 15.45 -21.37 0.52
C ASN A 70 15.49 -19.85 0.28
N LYS A 71 14.32 -19.18 0.38
CA LYS A 71 14.24 -17.73 0.18
C LYS A 71 14.92 -16.96 1.30
N PHE A 72 14.77 -17.43 2.53
CA PHE A 72 15.40 -16.79 3.68
C PHE A 72 16.92 -16.96 3.66
N GLU A 73 17.42 -18.18 3.37
CA GLU A 73 18.85 -18.45 3.23
C GLU A 73 19.50 -17.63 2.10
N ALA A 74 18.78 -17.40 1.00
CA ALA A 74 19.26 -16.58 -0.12
C ALA A 74 19.40 -15.08 0.20
N LEU A 75 18.67 -14.57 1.20
CA LEU A 75 18.71 -13.15 1.61
C LEU A 75 19.94 -12.81 2.48
N GLY A 76 20.60 -13.83 3.05
CA GLY A 76 21.78 -13.67 3.90
C GLY A 76 21.51 -12.96 5.25
N ASP A 77 22.55 -12.86 6.06
CA ASP A 77 22.47 -12.16 7.35
C ASP A 77 22.58 -10.64 7.13
N ALA A 78 21.51 -9.91 7.46
CA ALA A 78 21.56 -8.45 7.55
C ALA A 78 22.09 -8.02 8.92
N GLU A 79 22.91 -6.96 8.97
CA GLU A 79 23.46 -6.41 10.21
C GLU A 79 22.40 -5.67 11.06
N GLU A 80 21.37 -5.11 10.41
CA GLU A 80 20.32 -4.32 11.04
C GLU A 80 19.06 -5.16 11.32
N VAL A 81 18.55 -5.09 12.55
CA VAL A 81 17.38 -5.86 13.02
C VAL A 81 16.12 -5.56 12.19
N GLU A 82 15.92 -4.30 11.79
CA GLU A 82 14.77 -3.92 10.97
C GLU A 82 14.84 -4.56 9.58
N GLN A 83 16.04 -4.64 9.01
CA GLN A 83 16.28 -5.27 7.72
C GLN A 83 16.10 -6.79 7.81
N GLN A 84 16.55 -7.43 8.90
CA GLN A 84 16.29 -8.85 9.16
C GLN A 84 14.78 -9.14 9.24
N TRP A 85 14.02 -8.26 9.90
CA TRP A 85 12.57 -8.39 10.02
C TRP A 85 11.87 -8.28 8.65
N GLU A 86 12.24 -7.29 7.83
CA GLU A 86 11.66 -7.14 6.49
C GLU A 86 12.04 -8.31 5.57
N ASN A 87 13.28 -8.82 5.66
CA ASN A 87 13.71 -10.02 4.94
C ASN A 87 12.92 -11.27 5.33
N PHE A 88 12.65 -11.45 6.63
CA PHE A 88 11.83 -12.57 7.11
C PHE A 88 10.40 -12.49 6.58
N LYS A 89 9.81 -11.29 6.64
CA LYS A 89 8.45 -11.04 6.19
C LYS A 89 8.30 -11.21 4.68
N SER A 90 9.27 -10.75 3.89
CA SER A 90 9.27 -10.92 2.43
C SER A 90 9.35 -12.41 2.06
N ALA A 91 10.27 -13.17 2.67
CA ALA A 91 10.42 -14.60 2.42
C ALA A 91 9.13 -15.38 2.68
N ILE A 92 8.46 -15.10 3.81
CA ILE A 92 7.15 -15.71 4.16
C ILE A 92 6.09 -15.37 3.12
N MET A 93 5.95 -14.08 2.79
CA MET A 93 4.90 -13.63 1.89
C MET A 93 5.10 -14.15 0.47
N GLU A 94 6.32 -14.15 -0.03
CA GLU A 94 6.62 -14.63 -1.37
C GLU A 94 6.45 -16.15 -1.47
N ALA A 95 6.91 -16.92 -0.48
CA ALA A 95 6.66 -18.35 -0.43
C ALA A 95 5.17 -18.67 -0.37
N ALA A 96 4.39 -17.87 0.39
CA ALA A 96 2.95 -18.03 0.49
C ALA A 96 2.26 -17.75 -0.85
N THR A 97 2.71 -16.73 -1.58
CA THR A 97 2.16 -16.41 -2.91
C THR A 97 2.41 -17.47 -3.98
N GLU A 98 3.52 -18.21 -3.87
CA GLU A 98 3.86 -19.27 -4.84
C GLU A 98 3.20 -20.60 -4.51
N VAL A 99 3.13 -20.96 -3.23
CA VAL A 99 2.77 -22.31 -2.80
C VAL A 99 1.32 -22.43 -2.33
N ILE A 100 0.78 -21.40 -1.67
CA ILE A 100 -0.55 -21.47 -1.06
C ILE A 100 -1.61 -20.92 -2.03
N PRO A 101 -2.67 -21.68 -2.33
CA PRO A 101 -3.79 -21.19 -3.13
C PRO A 101 -4.45 -19.95 -2.50
N LYS A 102 -4.95 -19.06 -3.37
CA LYS A 102 -5.67 -17.86 -2.97
C LYS A 102 -7.17 -18.14 -2.85
N VAL A 103 -7.85 -17.45 -1.94
CA VAL A 103 -9.30 -17.55 -1.64
C VAL A 103 -10.03 -16.26 -1.97
#